data_AF-A0A921INC4-F1
#
_entry.id   AF-A0A921INC4-F1
#
_cell.length_a   1.000
_cell.length_b   1.000
_cell.length_c   1.000
_cell.angle_alpha   90.00
_cell.angle_beta   90.00
_cell.angle_gamma   90.00
#
_symmetry.space_group_name_H-M   'P 1'
#
loop_
_entity.id
_entity.type
_entity.pdbx_description
1 polymer ?
#
loop_
_entity_poly.entity_id
_entity_poly.type
_entity_poly.pdbx_seq_one_letter_code
_entity_poly.pdbx_strand_id
1 'polypeptide(L)'
;MKEKEALSGPKHAPGAAQTGPFARLWGFAAPHKGCYALSVALAIIGVACGFAPYVATAAMATALLGGVRDFAVYLGWCAVAAVGQVAKAWLMGRSTVVSHRATFAVLSEVRRALARKLDRMPLGYVLETPSGKLKAPFVERTEQLEVPLAHVVPEVSANVIVPLAIIAVEFAIDWRMALVSLVTIPVGLGCYAIEMRDYAEKYGRVVAAKAHMGATIVEYISGIEVIKAFCQGAASYKKFTDSVKANSSLMIDWSRTTLPWTAIMMSVWPAVLIGVLPVGCLLVIDGSLTVPSFITVAVLSLGIMGPLFAAIMFTDDIAKIATIMNEIGEVLEQPEMNRPD
;
A
#
# COMPACT_ATOMS: atom_id res chain seq x y z
N MET A 1 9.34 -38.96 -37.42
CA MET A 1 9.03 -37.53 -37.69
C MET A 1 7.52 -37.22 -37.61
N LYS A 2 6.74 -37.98 -36.83
CA LYS A 2 5.26 -37.86 -36.75
C LYS A 2 4.71 -37.81 -35.32
N GLU A 3 5.55 -37.39 -34.36
CA GLU A 3 5.24 -37.49 -32.91
C GLU A 3 5.57 -36.19 -32.15
N LYS A 4 5.63 -35.05 -32.86
CA LYS A 4 5.84 -33.71 -32.27
C LYS A 4 4.69 -32.73 -32.48
N GLU A 5 3.59 -33.15 -33.10
CA GLU A 5 2.41 -32.29 -33.33
C GLU A 5 1.25 -32.52 -32.36
N ALA A 6 1.34 -33.49 -31.42
CA ALA A 6 0.26 -33.82 -30.50
C ALA A 6 0.29 -33.09 -29.13
N LEU A 7 1.21 -32.14 -28.92
CA LEU A 7 1.34 -31.39 -27.67
C LEU A 7 1.22 -29.86 -27.82
N SER A 8 0.70 -29.38 -28.96
CA SER A 8 0.25 -28.00 -29.02
C SER A 8 -1.10 -27.90 -28.30
N GLY A 9 -1.10 -27.45 -27.04
CA GLY A 9 -2.32 -26.98 -26.38
C GLY A 9 -3.10 -26.00 -27.28
N PRO A 10 -4.41 -25.81 -27.04
CA PRO A 10 -5.26 -25.04 -27.94
C PRO A 10 -4.65 -23.64 -28.16
N LYS A 11 -4.28 -23.38 -29.42
CA LYS A 11 -3.92 -22.05 -29.92
C LYS A 11 -5.06 -21.12 -29.52
N HIS A 12 -4.77 -20.14 -28.68
CA HIS A 12 -5.72 -19.12 -28.26
C HIS A 12 -6.38 -18.51 -29.50
N ALA A 13 -7.71 -18.56 -29.57
CA ALA A 13 -8.46 -17.86 -30.59
C ALA A 13 -8.19 -16.34 -30.45
N PRO A 14 -7.84 -15.63 -31.52
CA PRO A 14 -7.65 -14.19 -31.48
C PRO A 14 -9.03 -13.52 -31.48
N GLY A 15 -9.53 -13.11 -30.31
CA GLY A 15 -10.91 -12.62 -30.25
C GLY A 15 -11.42 -12.07 -28.92
N ALA A 16 -10.60 -11.37 -28.14
CA ALA A 16 -11.06 -10.35 -27.19
C ALA A 16 -9.87 -9.45 -26.88
N ALA A 17 -10.01 -8.13 -27.04
CA ALA A 17 -8.97 -7.21 -26.59
C ALA A 17 -8.71 -7.48 -25.11
N GLN A 18 -7.50 -7.94 -24.75
CA GLN A 18 -7.12 -8.15 -23.36
C GLN A 18 -7.19 -6.79 -22.66
N THR A 19 -8.32 -6.50 -22.01
CA THR A 19 -8.46 -5.31 -21.19
C THR A 19 -7.47 -5.43 -20.05
N GLY A 20 -6.58 -4.44 -19.90
CA GLY A 20 -5.56 -4.46 -18.85
C GLY A 20 -6.15 -4.71 -17.46
N PRO A 21 -5.35 -5.23 -16.50
CA PRO A 21 -5.83 -5.63 -15.18
C PRO A 21 -6.65 -4.53 -14.46
N PHE A 22 -6.18 -3.29 -14.55
CA PHE A 22 -6.85 -2.11 -14.00
C PHE A 22 -8.15 -1.76 -14.73
N ALA A 23 -8.23 -1.96 -16.05
CA ALA A 23 -9.45 -1.73 -16.81
C ALA A 23 -10.55 -2.74 -16.45
N ARG A 24 -10.19 -4.01 -16.21
CA ARG A 24 -11.13 -5.01 -15.71
C ARG A 24 -11.66 -4.64 -14.32
N LEU A 25 -10.78 -4.24 -13.41
CA LEU A 25 -11.17 -3.81 -12.06
C LEU A 25 -12.10 -2.60 -12.13
N TRP A 26 -11.78 -1.62 -12.98
CA TRP A 26 -12.63 -0.47 -13.22
C TRP A 26 -14.00 -0.88 -13.77
N GLY A 27 -14.08 -1.90 -14.63
CA GLY A 27 -15.35 -2.45 -15.11
C GLY A 27 -16.28 -2.89 -13.98
N PHE A 28 -15.75 -3.56 -12.96
CA PHE A 28 -16.52 -3.94 -11.76
C PHE A 28 -16.77 -2.76 -10.80
N ALA A 29 -15.84 -1.81 -10.69
CA ALA A 29 -15.96 -0.68 -9.77
C ALA A 29 -16.82 0.49 -10.30
N ALA A 30 -16.95 0.64 -11.62
CA ALA A 30 -17.63 1.76 -12.28
C ALA A 30 -19.10 1.97 -11.85
N PRO A 31 -19.92 0.92 -11.63
CA PRO A 31 -21.27 1.09 -11.10
C PRO A 31 -21.32 1.77 -9.72
N HIS A 32 -20.25 1.60 -8.92
CA HIS A 32 -20.14 2.11 -7.55
C HIS A 32 -19.26 3.36 -7.43
N LYS A 33 -18.89 3.99 -8.56
CA LYS A 33 -18.00 5.16 -8.61
C LYS A 33 -18.48 6.35 -7.76
N GLY A 34 -19.80 6.52 -7.61
CA GLY A 34 -20.37 7.58 -6.78
C GLY A 34 -20.08 7.38 -5.29
N CYS A 35 -20.12 6.13 -4.82
CA CYS A 35 -19.77 5.78 -3.45
C CYS A 35 -18.27 6.01 -3.19
N TYR A 36 -17.40 5.57 -4.12
CA TYR A 36 -15.95 5.83 -3.99
C TYR A 36 -15.62 7.33 -4.05
N ALA A 37 -16.27 8.10 -4.92
CA ALA A 37 -16.08 9.55 -4.97
C ALA A 37 -16.53 10.22 -3.65
N LEU A 38 -17.66 9.78 -3.09
CA LEU A 38 -18.12 10.25 -1.79
C LEU A 38 -17.15 9.88 -0.67
N SER A 39 -16.64 8.64 -0.63
CA SER A 39 -15.65 8.25 0.38
C SER A 39 -14.37 9.07 0.26
N VAL A 40 -13.88 9.30 -0.96
CA VAL A 40 -12.70 10.17 -1.18
C VAL A 40 -12.96 11.60 -0.69
N ALA A 41 -14.12 12.19 -1.00
CA ALA A 41 -14.46 13.53 -0.54
C ALA A 41 -14.55 13.61 0.99
N LEU A 42 -15.22 12.64 1.63
CA LEU A 42 -15.28 12.54 3.10
C LEU A 42 -13.89 12.35 3.70
N ALA A 43 -13.03 11.55 3.05
CA ALA A 43 -11.68 11.31 3.51
C ALA A 43 -10.84 12.60 3.44
N ILE A 44 -10.89 13.34 2.34
CA ILE A 44 -10.15 14.60 2.18
C ILE A 44 -10.56 15.60 3.27
N ILE A 45 -11.86 15.78 3.48
CA ILE A 45 -12.36 16.70 4.53
C ILE A 45 -11.95 16.19 5.91
N GLY A 46 -12.02 14.87 6.15
CA GLY A 46 -11.61 14.27 7.42
C GLY A 46 -10.12 14.48 7.73
N VAL A 47 -9.22 14.23 6.77
CA VAL A 47 -7.78 14.49 6.95
C VAL A 47 -7.53 15.98 7.15
N ALA A 48 -8.19 16.86 6.41
CA ALA A 48 -8.09 18.31 6.58
C ALA A 48 -8.53 18.76 7.98
N CYS A 49 -9.64 18.25 8.52
CA CYS A 49 -10.05 18.49 9.91
C CYS A 49 -8.99 17.99 10.92
N GLY A 50 -8.24 16.95 10.55
CA GLY A 50 -7.10 16.45 11.32
C GLY A 50 -5.96 17.44 11.50
N PHE A 51 -5.86 18.47 10.65
CA PHE A 51 -4.89 19.56 10.79
C PHE A 51 -5.33 20.66 11.78
N ALA A 52 -6.58 20.63 12.27
CA ALA A 52 -7.09 21.65 13.19
C ALA A 52 -6.24 21.84 14.46
N PRO A 53 -5.71 20.79 15.13
CA PRO A 53 -4.82 20.99 16.28
C PRO A 53 -3.50 21.67 15.93
N TYR A 54 -2.96 21.44 14.73
CA TYR A 54 -1.72 22.09 14.28
C TYR A 54 -1.96 23.58 14.07
N VAL A 55 -3.05 23.93 13.37
CA VAL A 55 -3.45 25.34 13.18
C VAL A 55 -3.76 26.01 14.51
N ALA A 56 -4.50 25.34 15.40
CA ALA A 56 -4.80 25.85 16.73
C ALA A 56 -3.53 26.07 17.56
N THR A 57 -2.57 25.15 17.49
CA THR A 57 -1.29 25.27 18.22
C THR A 57 -0.47 26.46 17.70
N ALA A 58 -0.39 26.64 16.39
CA ALA A 58 0.25 27.81 15.79
C ALA A 58 -0.45 29.12 16.22
N ALA A 59 -1.79 29.16 16.15
CA ALA A 59 -2.56 30.33 16.55
C ALA A 59 -2.41 30.67 18.05
N MET A 60 -2.40 29.66 18.92
CA MET A 60 -2.18 29.85 20.36
C MET A 60 -0.76 30.35 20.65
N ALA A 61 0.26 29.76 20.03
CA ALA A 61 1.64 30.17 20.22
C ALA A 61 1.89 31.61 19.74
N THR A 62 1.28 31.99 18.62
CA THR A 62 1.37 33.36 18.09
C THR A 62 0.61 34.37 18.92
N ALA A 63 -0.59 34.03 19.42
CA ALA A 63 -1.34 34.88 20.35
C ALA A 63 -0.58 35.10 21.66
N LEU A 64 0.05 34.06 22.20
CA LEU A 64 0.84 34.12 23.43
C LEU A 64 2.05 35.05 23.28
N LEU A 65 2.79 34.92 22.18
CA LEU A 65 3.93 35.80 21.89
C LEU A 65 3.50 37.23 21.54
N GLY A 66 2.30 37.40 20.98
CA GLY A 66 1.65 38.70 20.78
C GLY A 66 1.14 39.35 22.07
N GLY A 67 1.29 38.70 23.23
CA GLY A 67 0.92 39.24 24.54
C GLY A 67 -0.57 39.09 24.89
N VAL A 68 -1.35 38.29 24.15
CA VAL A 68 -2.75 38.04 24.45
C VAL A 68 -2.86 37.19 25.72
N ARG A 69 -3.44 37.76 26.78
CA ARG A 69 -3.62 37.09 28.09
C ARG A 69 -5.03 36.55 28.32
N ASP A 70 -5.94 36.77 27.39
CA ASP A 70 -7.32 36.30 27.51
C ASP A 70 -7.40 34.77 27.37
N PHE A 71 -7.75 34.10 28.46
CA PHE A 71 -7.90 32.65 28.50
C PHE A 71 -9.00 32.13 27.57
N ALA A 72 -10.03 32.93 27.28
CA ALA A 72 -11.13 32.55 26.41
C ALA A 72 -10.66 32.28 24.97
N VAL A 73 -9.63 33.01 24.50
CA VAL A 73 -9.02 32.81 23.18
C VAL A 73 -8.38 31.42 23.08
N TYR A 74 -7.61 31.02 24.09
CA TYR A 74 -6.97 29.70 24.12
C TYR A 74 -8.00 28.58 24.26
N LEU A 75 -9.03 28.78 25.08
CA LEU A 75 -10.13 27.83 25.21
C LEU A 75 -10.88 27.65 23.89
N GLY A 76 -11.09 28.73 23.13
CA GLY A 76 -11.65 28.70 21.78
C GLY A 76 -10.81 27.86 20.82
N TRP A 77 -9.49 28.05 20.79
CA TRP A 77 -8.59 27.25 19.95
C TRP A 77 -8.51 25.78 20.38
N CYS A 78 -8.55 25.49 21.69
CA CYS A 78 -8.69 24.13 22.20
C CYS A 78 -10.01 23.49 21.74
N ALA A 79 -11.12 24.24 21.74
CA ALA A 79 -12.40 23.76 21.24
C ALA A 79 -12.35 23.49 19.73
N VAL A 80 -11.73 24.36 18.93
CA VAL A 80 -11.49 24.15 17.49
C VAL A 80 -10.67 22.88 17.24
N ALA A 81 -9.59 22.67 18.01
CA ALA A 81 -8.78 21.46 17.91
C ALA A 81 -9.57 20.20 18.25
N ALA A 82 -10.37 20.23 19.33
CA ALA A 82 -11.20 19.12 19.77
C ALA A 82 -12.29 18.79 18.77
N VAL A 83 -13.04 19.79 18.31
CA VAL A 83 -14.08 19.64 17.27
C VAL A 83 -13.47 19.12 15.98
N GLY A 84 -12.30 19.62 15.57
CA GLY A 84 -11.58 19.12 14.40
C GLY A 84 -11.20 17.65 14.50
N GLN A 85 -10.73 17.17 15.65
CA GLN A 85 -10.42 15.74 15.85
C GLN A 85 -11.67 14.87 15.89
N VAL A 86 -12.76 15.32 16.51
CA VAL A 86 -14.04 14.61 16.49
C VAL A 86 -14.59 14.54 15.06
N ALA A 87 -14.54 15.65 14.33
CA ALA A 87 -14.95 15.71 12.92
C ALA A 87 -14.09 14.79 12.05
N LYS A 88 -12.76 14.78 12.22
CA LYS A 88 -11.85 13.84 11.56
C LYS A 88 -12.29 12.40 11.80
N ALA A 89 -12.46 12.00 13.06
CA ALA A 89 -12.81 10.63 13.43
C ALA A 89 -14.16 10.21 12.82
N TRP A 90 -15.16 11.09 12.89
CA TRP A 90 -16.47 10.83 12.32
C TRP A 90 -16.43 10.73 10.79
N LEU A 91 -15.82 11.71 10.11
CA LEU A 91 -15.72 11.75 8.65
C LEU A 91 -14.91 10.57 8.10
N MET A 92 -13.80 10.22 8.74
CA MET A 92 -13.02 9.02 8.39
C MET A 92 -13.85 7.76 8.55
N GLY A 93 -14.52 7.56 9.70
CA GLY A 93 -15.38 6.41 9.91
C GLY A 93 -16.51 6.32 8.87
N ARG A 94 -17.11 7.45 8.50
CA ARG A 94 -18.12 7.50 7.42
C ARG A 94 -17.53 7.17 6.06
N SER A 95 -16.36 7.71 5.73
CA SER A 95 -15.62 7.38 4.51
C SER A 95 -15.37 5.88 4.39
N THR A 96 -14.81 5.27 5.44
CA THR A 96 -14.51 3.83 5.50
C THR A 96 -15.79 3.00 5.34
N VAL A 97 -16.91 3.36 5.97
CA VAL A 97 -18.17 2.63 5.81
C VAL A 97 -18.69 2.71 4.37
N VAL A 98 -18.60 3.87 3.73
CA VAL A 98 -19.06 4.07 2.35
C VAL A 98 -18.18 3.29 1.37
N SER A 99 -16.86 3.35 1.52
CA SER A 99 -15.92 2.61 0.66
C SER A 99 -16.09 1.10 0.84
N HIS A 100 -16.18 0.59 2.07
CA HIS A 100 -16.43 -0.84 2.33
C HIS A 100 -17.72 -1.35 1.70
N ARG A 101 -18.81 -0.59 1.77
CA ARG A 101 -20.07 -0.97 1.11
C ARG A 101 -19.90 -1.10 -0.40
N ALA A 102 -19.20 -0.16 -1.02
CA ALA A 102 -18.90 -0.22 -2.45
C ALA A 102 -17.99 -1.42 -2.77
N THR A 103 -16.94 -1.63 -1.98
CA THR A 103 -15.99 -2.73 -2.13
C THR A 103 -16.66 -4.09 -2.00
N PHE A 104 -17.51 -4.32 -1.00
CA PHE A 104 -18.20 -5.60 -0.86
C PHE A 104 -19.21 -5.85 -1.99
N ALA A 105 -19.82 -4.81 -2.55
CA ALA A 105 -20.64 -4.95 -3.75
C ALA A 105 -19.80 -5.39 -4.95
N VAL A 106 -18.64 -4.75 -5.17
CA VAL A 106 -17.66 -5.14 -6.21
C VAL A 106 -17.19 -6.59 -6.03
N LEU A 107 -16.78 -6.98 -4.82
CA LEU A 107 -16.38 -8.36 -4.50
C LEU A 107 -17.51 -9.36 -4.78
N SER A 108 -18.76 -9.00 -4.46
CA SER A 108 -19.93 -9.83 -4.78
C SER A 108 -20.11 -9.99 -6.28
N GLU A 109 -19.96 -8.92 -7.06
CA GLU A 109 -20.06 -8.94 -8.51
C GLU A 109 -18.96 -9.80 -9.15
N VAL A 110 -17.72 -9.69 -8.68
CA VAL A 110 -16.60 -10.53 -9.10
C VAL A 110 -16.89 -12.01 -8.83
N ARG A 111 -17.31 -12.36 -7.60
CA ARG A 111 -17.68 -13.74 -7.24
C ARG A 111 -18.81 -14.28 -8.11
N ARG A 112 -19.83 -13.47 -8.39
CA ARG A 112 -20.95 -13.84 -9.28
C ARG A 112 -20.49 -14.01 -10.73
N ALA A 113 -19.57 -13.18 -11.22
CA ALA A 113 -19.01 -13.31 -12.56
C ALA A 113 -18.19 -14.61 -12.70
N LEU A 114 -17.34 -14.90 -11.71
CA LEU A 114 -16.59 -16.14 -11.63
C LEU A 114 -17.52 -17.37 -11.58
N ALA A 115 -18.57 -17.32 -10.74
CA ALA A 115 -19.56 -18.41 -10.64
C ALA A 115 -20.25 -18.68 -11.99
N ARG A 116 -20.77 -17.63 -12.64
CA ARG A 116 -21.39 -17.75 -13.97
C ARG A 116 -20.41 -18.27 -15.02
N LYS A 117 -19.13 -17.92 -14.91
CA LYS A 117 -18.11 -18.42 -15.82
C LYS A 117 -17.87 -19.92 -15.62
N LEU A 118 -17.77 -20.36 -14.37
CA LEU A 118 -17.56 -21.77 -14.04
C LEU A 118 -18.67 -22.67 -14.61
N ASP A 119 -19.93 -22.22 -14.57
CA ASP A 119 -21.08 -22.94 -15.15
C ASP A 119 -21.00 -23.11 -16.68
N ARG A 120 -20.21 -22.26 -17.35
CA ARG A 120 -20.02 -22.25 -18.80
C ARG A 120 -18.69 -22.86 -19.24
N MET A 121 -17.82 -23.28 -18.33
CA MET A 121 -16.55 -23.91 -18.71
C MET A 121 -16.73 -25.35 -19.18
N PRO A 122 -15.90 -25.84 -20.13
CA PRO A 122 -15.86 -27.25 -20.50
C PRO A 122 -15.64 -28.16 -19.29
N LEU A 123 -16.46 -29.21 -19.14
CA LEU A 123 -16.39 -30.11 -18.00
C LEU A 123 -15.03 -30.81 -17.89
N GLY A 124 -14.40 -31.12 -19.02
CA GLY A 124 -13.04 -31.67 -19.06
C GLY A 124 -12.02 -30.75 -18.39
N TYR A 125 -12.07 -29.45 -18.67
CA TYR A 125 -11.19 -28.47 -18.02
C TYR A 125 -11.42 -28.43 -16.50
N VAL A 126 -12.70 -28.42 -16.08
CA VAL A 126 -13.05 -28.36 -14.65
C VAL A 126 -12.59 -29.61 -13.90
N LEU A 127 -12.75 -30.80 -14.50
CA LEU A 127 -12.33 -32.08 -13.90
C LEU A 127 -10.80 -32.24 -13.87
N GLU A 128 -10.09 -31.74 -14.87
CA GLU A 128 -8.63 -31.82 -14.96
C GLU A 128 -7.93 -30.72 -14.14
N THR A 129 -8.65 -29.68 -13.73
CA THR A 129 -8.09 -28.58 -12.94
C THR A 129 -8.16 -28.88 -11.44
N PRO A 130 -7.04 -28.86 -10.70
CA PRO A 130 -7.06 -29.01 -9.25
C PRO A 130 -7.98 -27.98 -8.58
N SER A 131 -8.80 -28.42 -7.64
CA SER A 131 -9.78 -27.56 -6.95
C SER A 131 -9.16 -26.29 -6.35
N GLY A 132 -7.91 -26.37 -5.88
CA GLY A 132 -7.17 -25.21 -5.38
C GLY A 132 -6.94 -24.10 -6.42
N LYS A 133 -6.74 -24.44 -7.69
CA LYS A 133 -6.56 -23.46 -8.78
C LYS A 133 -7.86 -22.73 -9.12
N LEU A 134 -9.01 -23.38 -8.94
CA LEU A 134 -10.32 -22.76 -9.13
C LEU A 134 -10.76 -21.98 -7.89
N LYS A 135 -10.48 -22.50 -6.68
CA LYS A 135 -10.83 -21.85 -5.42
C LYS A 135 -10.08 -20.54 -5.21
N ALA A 136 -8.77 -20.51 -5.51
CA ALA A 136 -7.90 -19.36 -5.27
C ALA A 136 -8.46 -18.04 -5.86
N PRO A 137 -8.85 -17.97 -7.15
CA PRO A 137 -9.50 -16.79 -7.72
C PRO A 137 -10.82 -16.40 -7.04
N PHE A 138 -11.65 -17.39 -6.69
CA PHE A 138 -12.99 -17.19 -6.12
C PHE A 138 -12.97 -16.64 -4.69
N VAL A 139 -12.08 -17.14 -3.84
CA VAL A 139 -12.07 -16.83 -2.42
C VAL A 139 -10.90 -15.90 -2.14
N GLU A 140 -9.68 -16.42 -2.20
CA GLU A 140 -8.48 -15.73 -1.73
C GLU A 140 -8.17 -14.47 -2.55
N ARG A 141 -8.20 -14.54 -3.88
CA ARG A 141 -7.87 -13.38 -4.74
C ARG A 141 -8.96 -12.32 -4.74
N THR A 142 -10.21 -12.74 -4.80
CA THR A 142 -11.32 -11.78 -4.74
C THR A 142 -11.32 -11.05 -3.39
N GLU A 143 -11.01 -11.73 -2.30
CA GLU A 143 -10.89 -11.10 -0.97
C GLU A 143 -9.69 -10.15 -0.87
N GLN A 144 -8.57 -10.47 -1.52
CA GLN A 144 -7.41 -9.58 -1.59
C GLN A 144 -7.68 -8.24 -2.32
N LEU A 145 -8.78 -8.11 -3.07
CA LEU A 145 -9.21 -6.83 -3.64
C LEU A 145 -9.84 -5.88 -2.60
N GLU A 146 -10.14 -6.37 -1.39
CA GLU A 146 -10.80 -5.56 -0.36
C GLU A 146 -9.96 -4.34 0.03
N VAL A 147 -8.72 -4.56 0.49
CA VAL A 147 -7.85 -3.47 0.98
C VAL A 147 -7.58 -2.43 -0.11
N PRO A 148 -7.19 -2.81 -1.34
CA PRO A 148 -7.00 -1.86 -2.43
C PRO A 148 -8.24 -1.01 -2.77
N LEU A 149 -9.44 -1.56 -2.65
CA LEU A 149 -10.65 -0.81 -2.99
C LEU A 149 -11.20 0.00 -1.81
N ALA A 150 -11.25 -0.61 -0.63
CA ALA A 150 -11.87 -0.01 0.55
C ALA A 150 -10.99 1.03 1.25
N HIS A 151 -9.67 0.84 1.24
CA HIS A 151 -8.73 1.67 1.99
C HIS A 151 -7.85 2.51 1.08
N VAL A 152 -7.19 1.91 0.08
CA VAL A 152 -6.24 2.65 -0.76
C VAL A 152 -6.92 3.81 -1.48
N VAL A 153 -8.06 3.58 -2.14
CA VAL A 153 -8.77 4.63 -2.89
C VAL A 153 -9.08 5.86 -2.03
N PRO A 154 -9.79 5.78 -0.90
CA PRO A 154 -10.07 6.95 -0.07
C PRO A 154 -8.84 7.46 0.72
N GLU A 155 -8.09 6.56 1.37
CA GLU A 155 -7.05 6.96 2.32
C GLU A 155 -5.81 7.50 1.62
N VAL A 156 -5.31 6.85 0.56
CA VAL A 156 -4.15 7.38 -0.19
C VAL A 156 -4.50 8.70 -0.85
N SER A 157 -5.70 8.82 -1.45
CA SER A 157 -6.14 10.08 -2.06
C SER A 157 -6.13 11.22 -1.04
N ALA A 158 -6.74 11.03 0.13
CA ALA A 158 -6.80 12.07 1.16
C ALA A 158 -5.42 12.37 1.78
N ASN A 159 -4.64 11.32 2.05
CA ASN A 159 -3.31 11.42 2.65
C ASN A 159 -2.23 11.94 1.69
N VAL A 160 -2.52 12.07 0.39
CA VAL A 160 -1.66 12.76 -0.57
C VAL A 160 -2.18 14.16 -0.85
N ILE A 161 -3.47 14.33 -1.15
CA ILE A 161 -4.06 15.60 -1.54
C ILE A 161 -3.96 16.64 -0.41
N VAL A 162 -4.26 16.26 0.83
CA VAL A 162 -4.25 17.22 1.95
C VAL A 162 -2.84 17.71 2.27
N PRO A 163 -1.82 16.84 2.44
CA PRO A 163 -0.45 17.31 2.60
C PRO A 163 0.04 18.20 1.47
N LEU A 164 -0.28 17.88 0.21
CA LEU A 164 0.07 18.74 -0.93
C LEU A 164 -0.59 20.13 -0.82
N ALA A 165 -1.83 20.20 -0.35
CA ALA A 165 -2.49 21.47 -0.08
C ALA A 165 -1.81 22.26 1.06
N ILE A 166 -1.39 21.58 2.15
CA ILE A 166 -0.66 22.24 3.24
C ILE A 166 0.72 22.72 2.77
N ILE A 167 1.43 21.94 1.96
CA ILE A 167 2.69 22.34 1.33
C ILE A 167 2.48 23.60 0.47
N ALA A 168 1.41 23.64 -0.33
CA ALA A 168 1.07 24.84 -1.12
C ALA A 168 0.79 26.06 -0.24
N VAL A 169 0.13 25.87 0.92
CA VAL A 169 -0.05 26.93 1.93
C VAL A 169 1.29 27.38 2.50
N GLU A 170 2.21 26.46 2.83
CA GLU A 170 3.56 26.82 3.29
C GLU A 170 4.31 27.66 2.26
N PHE A 171 4.26 27.29 0.97
CA PHE A 171 4.85 28.08 -0.11
C PHE A 171 4.26 29.48 -0.23
N ALA A 172 2.94 29.62 0.02
CA ALA A 172 2.28 30.91 0.03
C ALA A 172 2.66 31.78 1.24
N ILE A 173 2.97 31.15 2.39
CA ILE A 173 3.46 31.85 3.59
C ILE A 173 4.90 32.31 3.40
N ASP A 174 5.81 31.40 3.06
CA ASP A 174 7.20 31.70 2.73
C ASP A 174 7.84 30.51 1.97
N TRP A 175 8.23 30.73 0.72
CA TRP A 175 8.80 29.69 -0.14
C TRP A 175 10.14 29.13 0.37
N ARG A 176 10.94 29.91 1.10
CA ARG A 176 12.24 29.45 1.64
C ARG A 176 11.98 28.45 2.75
N MET A 177 11.06 28.77 3.64
CA MET A 177 10.65 27.89 4.73
C MET A 177 9.98 26.61 4.23
N ALA A 178 9.13 26.71 3.20
CA ALA A 178 8.51 25.56 2.55
C ALA A 178 9.56 24.63 1.91
N LEU A 179 10.59 25.16 1.24
CA LEU A 179 11.67 24.31 0.71
C LEU A 179 12.41 23.58 1.82
N VAL A 180 12.69 24.26 2.93
CA VAL A 180 13.38 23.67 4.09
C VAL A 180 12.54 22.58 4.74
N SER A 181 11.23 22.78 4.91
CA SER A 181 10.33 21.76 5.46
C SER A 181 10.27 20.51 4.57
N LEU A 182 10.44 20.68 3.26
CA LEU A 182 10.44 19.58 2.31
C LEU A 182 11.76 18.81 2.23
N VAL A 183 12.89 19.30 2.75
CA VAL A 183 14.22 18.66 2.60
C VAL A 183 14.25 17.22 3.13
N THR A 184 13.47 16.87 4.15
CA THR A 184 13.43 15.51 4.67
C THR A 184 12.80 14.50 3.70
N ILE A 185 11.92 14.95 2.80
CA ILE A 185 11.25 14.11 1.80
C ILE A 185 12.23 13.58 0.73
N PRO A 186 13.00 14.40 -0.03
CA PRO A 186 13.94 13.90 -1.03
C PRO A 186 15.07 13.10 -0.39
N VAL A 187 15.49 13.40 0.85
CA VAL A 187 16.47 12.56 1.57
C VAL A 187 15.88 11.17 1.87
N GLY A 188 14.62 11.11 2.33
CA GLY A 188 13.90 9.85 2.51
C GLY A 188 13.73 9.07 1.21
N LEU A 189 13.34 9.74 0.13
CA LEU A 189 13.23 9.13 -1.21
C LEU A 189 14.60 8.62 -1.71
N GLY A 190 15.69 9.33 -1.43
CA GLY A 190 17.05 8.88 -1.73
C GLY A 190 17.41 7.60 -0.98
N CYS A 191 17.10 7.53 0.32
CA CYS A 191 17.30 6.31 1.11
C CYS A 191 16.48 5.14 0.56
N TYR A 192 15.21 5.38 0.23
CA TYR A 192 14.34 4.39 -0.40
C TYR A 192 14.86 3.93 -1.77
N ALA A 193 15.36 4.83 -2.60
CA ALA A 193 15.94 4.48 -3.89
C ALA A 193 17.20 3.58 -3.75
N ILE A 194 18.04 3.86 -2.75
CA ILE A 194 19.21 3.02 -2.46
C ILE A 194 18.76 1.64 -1.94
N GLU A 195 17.75 1.61 -1.06
CA GLU A 195 17.13 0.37 -0.57
C GLU A 195 16.62 -0.51 -1.73
N MET A 196 15.98 0.11 -2.72
CA MET A 196 15.37 -0.59 -3.86
C MET A 196 16.36 -0.98 -4.96
N ARG A 197 17.60 -0.47 -4.95
CA ARG A 197 18.59 -0.64 -6.04
C ARG A 197 18.85 -2.11 -6.40
N ASP A 198 19.04 -2.95 -5.38
CA ASP A 198 19.39 -4.38 -5.56
C ASP A 198 18.21 -5.30 -5.17
N TYR A 199 17.01 -4.74 -5.02
CA TYR A 199 15.84 -5.45 -4.46
C TYR A 199 15.47 -6.69 -5.29
N ALA A 200 15.31 -6.54 -6.60
CA ALA A 200 14.85 -7.62 -7.47
C ALA A 200 15.80 -8.84 -7.44
N GLU A 201 17.11 -8.61 -7.44
CA GLU A 201 18.11 -9.68 -7.40
C GLU A 201 18.17 -10.34 -6.02
N LYS A 202 18.38 -9.55 -4.95
CA LYS A 202 18.57 -10.10 -3.60
C LYS A 202 17.30 -10.76 -3.06
N TYR A 203 16.16 -10.10 -3.23
CA TYR A 203 14.88 -10.67 -2.82
C TYR A 203 14.50 -11.87 -3.70
N GLY A 204 14.81 -11.83 -4.99
CA GLY A 204 14.66 -12.99 -5.88
C GLY A 204 15.44 -14.22 -5.40
N ARG A 205 16.68 -14.04 -4.92
CA ARG A 205 17.48 -15.13 -4.31
C ARG A 205 16.84 -15.66 -3.02
N VAL A 206 16.31 -14.79 -2.16
CA VAL A 206 15.57 -15.19 -0.96
C VAL A 206 14.35 -16.02 -1.33
N VAL A 207 13.56 -15.58 -2.31
CA VAL A 207 12.38 -16.32 -2.81
C VAL A 207 12.77 -17.69 -3.34
N ALA A 208 13.83 -17.78 -4.15
CA ALA A 208 14.31 -19.04 -4.69
C ALA A 208 14.82 -20.01 -3.60
N ALA A 209 15.60 -19.52 -2.64
CA ALA A 209 16.08 -20.33 -1.52
C ALA A 209 14.94 -20.80 -0.61
N LYS A 210 13.93 -19.95 -0.38
CA LYS A 210 12.71 -20.31 0.35
C LYS A 210 11.93 -21.41 -0.36
N ALA A 211 11.79 -21.33 -1.68
CA ALA A 211 11.14 -22.37 -2.49
C ALA A 211 11.92 -23.70 -2.42
N HIS A 212 13.24 -23.65 -2.56
CA HIS A 212 14.10 -24.83 -2.46
C HIS A 212 14.06 -25.49 -1.07
N MET A 213 14.08 -24.69 -0.01
CA MET A 213 13.89 -25.15 1.37
C MET A 213 12.53 -25.83 1.54
N GLY A 214 11.45 -25.22 1.02
CA GLY A 214 10.11 -25.80 1.04
C GLY A 214 10.04 -27.17 0.33
N ALA A 215 10.63 -27.28 -0.85
CA ALA A 215 10.71 -28.54 -1.58
C ALA A 215 11.51 -29.61 -0.80
N THR A 216 12.65 -29.22 -0.23
CA THR A 216 13.51 -30.13 0.55
C THR A 216 12.80 -30.65 1.81
N ILE A 217 11.98 -29.82 2.46
CA ILE A 217 11.14 -30.23 3.59
C ILE A 217 10.12 -31.29 3.16
N VAL A 218 9.42 -31.06 2.05
CA VAL A 218 8.42 -32.00 1.52
C VAL A 218 9.08 -33.32 1.14
N GLU A 219 10.23 -33.31 0.46
CA GLU A 219 11.01 -34.50 0.15
C GLU A 219 11.42 -35.27 1.42
N TYR A 220 11.92 -34.57 2.44
CA TYR A 220 12.37 -35.18 3.69
C TYR A 220 11.22 -35.86 4.46
N ILE A 221 10.06 -35.19 4.56
CA ILE A 221 8.89 -35.73 5.25
C ILE A 221 8.27 -36.89 4.46
N SER A 222 8.06 -36.71 3.16
CA SER A 222 7.42 -37.72 2.31
C SER A 222 8.30 -38.96 2.13
N GLY A 223 9.63 -38.79 2.16
CA GLY A 223 10.61 -39.87 2.01
C GLY A 223 11.08 -40.51 3.32
N ILE A 224 10.52 -40.14 4.48
CA ILE A 224 11.08 -40.51 5.79
C ILE A 224 11.17 -42.03 6.03
N GLU A 225 10.22 -42.80 5.51
CA GLU A 225 10.22 -44.26 5.58
C GLU A 225 11.39 -44.86 4.79
N VAL A 226 11.61 -44.38 3.57
CA VAL A 226 12.72 -44.81 2.70
C VAL A 226 14.06 -44.39 3.31
N ILE A 227 14.16 -43.16 3.82
CA ILE A 227 15.38 -42.66 4.48
C ILE A 227 15.76 -43.56 5.66
N LYS A 228 14.78 -43.99 6.47
CA LYS A 228 15.01 -44.91 7.58
C LYS A 228 15.35 -46.33 7.11
N ALA A 229 14.66 -46.84 6.10
CA ALA A 229 14.90 -48.18 5.56
C ALA A 229 16.33 -48.36 5.00
N PHE A 230 16.90 -47.30 4.42
CA PHE A 230 18.26 -47.31 3.88
C PHE A 230 19.31 -46.66 4.81
N CYS A 231 18.94 -46.35 6.07
CA CYS A 231 19.82 -45.72 7.06
C CYS A 231 20.48 -44.39 6.58
N GLN A 232 19.81 -43.62 5.72
CA GLN A 232 20.29 -42.35 5.13
C GLN A 232 19.92 -41.10 5.96
N GLY A 233 19.60 -41.28 7.25
CA GLY A 233 19.09 -40.21 8.10
C GLY A 233 20.01 -39.00 8.20
N ALA A 234 21.31 -39.21 8.41
CA ALA A 234 22.30 -38.14 8.56
C ALA A 234 22.46 -37.31 7.27
N ALA A 235 22.57 -37.97 6.11
CA ALA A 235 22.73 -37.29 4.82
C ALA A 235 21.48 -36.47 4.45
N SER A 236 20.29 -37.04 4.66
CA SER A 236 19.01 -36.36 4.37
C SER A 236 18.76 -35.19 5.32
N TYR A 237 19.08 -35.35 6.61
CA TYR A 237 18.99 -34.26 7.58
C TYR A 237 20.01 -33.15 7.31
N LYS A 238 21.22 -33.50 6.83
CA LYS A 238 22.20 -32.51 6.36
C LYS A 238 21.66 -31.69 5.18
N LYS A 239 21.10 -32.34 4.16
CA LYS A 239 20.48 -31.63 3.00
C LYS A 239 19.39 -30.66 3.46
N PHE A 240 18.52 -31.10 4.37
CA PHE A 240 17.49 -30.25 4.96
C PHE A 240 18.09 -29.06 5.72
N THR A 241 18.99 -29.30 6.66
CA THR A 241 19.59 -28.23 7.48
C THR A 241 20.42 -27.23 6.67
N ASP A 242 21.10 -27.68 5.61
CA ASP A 242 21.83 -26.82 4.67
C ASP A 242 20.86 -25.90 3.91
N SER A 243 19.72 -26.41 3.44
CA SER A 243 18.70 -25.59 2.76
C SER A 243 18.10 -24.52 3.68
N VAL A 244 17.87 -24.85 4.95
CA VAL A 244 17.37 -23.90 5.97
C VAL A 244 18.42 -22.83 6.26
N LYS A 245 19.70 -23.23 6.42
CA LYS A 245 20.81 -22.28 6.65
C LYS A 245 21.01 -21.35 5.46
N ALA A 246 20.91 -21.86 4.23
CA ALA A 246 21.03 -21.06 3.02
C ALA A 246 19.91 -20.01 2.90
N ASN A 247 18.66 -20.39 3.20
CA ASN A 247 17.55 -19.44 3.23
C ASN A 247 17.74 -18.38 4.33
N SER A 248 18.16 -18.81 5.53
CA SER A 248 18.41 -17.91 6.67
C SER A 248 19.53 -16.91 6.36
N SER A 249 20.65 -17.36 5.79
CA SER A 249 21.78 -16.48 5.47
C SER A 249 21.43 -15.43 4.42
N LEU A 250 20.66 -15.81 3.40
CA LEU A 250 20.17 -14.86 2.38
C LEU A 250 19.17 -13.85 2.96
N MET A 251 18.29 -14.27 3.87
CA MET A 251 17.37 -13.36 4.55
C MET A 251 18.13 -12.35 5.42
N ILE A 252 19.16 -12.80 6.15
CA ILE A 252 20.02 -11.93 6.96
C ILE A 252 20.79 -10.96 6.07
N ASP A 253 21.35 -11.42 4.94
CA ASP A 253 22.07 -10.55 3.99
C ASP A 253 21.16 -9.47 3.39
N TRP A 254 19.95 -9.85 2.97
CA TRP A 254 18.95 -8.91 2.51
C TRP A 254 18.57 -7.91 3.61
N SER A 255 18.33 -8.37 4.82
CA SER A 255 18.00 -7.51 5.97
C SER A 255 19.13 -6.53 6.28
N ARG A 256 20.39 -6.99 6.29
CA ARG A 256 21.58 -6.13 6.52
C ARG A 256 21.76 -5.04 5.48
N THR A 257 21.30 -5.29 4.26
CA THR A 257 21.43 -4.33 3.16
C THR A 257 20.25 -3.36 3.06
N THR A 258 19.10 -3.72 3.62
CA THR A 258 17.84 -2.96 3.54
C THR A 258 17.59 -2.15 4.82
N LEU A 259 17.67 -2.78 6.00
CA LEU A 259 17.29 -2.19 7.29
C LEU A 259 18.03 -0.89 7.65
N PRO A 260 19.34 -0.71 7.37
CA PRO A 260 19.99 0.57 7.66
C PRO A 260 19.36 1.73 6.90
N TRP A 261 18.98 1.54 5.64
CA TRP A 261 18.34 2.58 4.83
C TRP A 261 16.93 2.88 5.30
N THR A 262 16.16 1.83 5.62
CA THR A 262 14.84 1.99 6.24
C THR A 262 14.95 2.74 7.57
N ALA A 263 15.94 2.44 8.41
CA ALA A 263 16.16 3.12 9.68
C ALA A 263 16.54 4.60 9.51
N ILE A 264 17.41 4.92 8.55
CA ILE A 264 17.75 6.31 8.22
C ILE A 264 16.51 7.03 7.72
N MET A 265 15.76 6.44 6.79
CA MET A 265 14.52 7.02 6.26
C MET A 265 13.54 7.31 7.40
N MET A 266 13.27 6.34 8.28
CA MET A 266 12.37 6.52 9.42
C MET A 266 12.86 7.52 10.47
N SER A 267 14.16 7.78 10.55
CA SER A 267 14.73 8.77 11.46
C SER A 267 14.72 10.19 10.88
N VAL A 268 15.05 10.31 9.58
CA VAL A 268 15.15 11.60 8.89
C VAL A 268 13.77 12.19 8.63
N TRP A 269 12.81 11.35 8.25
CA TRP A 269 11.51 11.84 7.82
C TRP A 269 10.82 12.71 8.88
N PRO A 270 10.62 12.27 10.14
CA PRO A 270 9.99 13.10 11.17
C PRO A 270 10.91 14.25 11.67
N ALA A 271 12.18 14.29 11.27
CA ALA A 271 13.16 15.26 11.75
C ALA A 271 13.13 16.63 11.02
N VAL A 272 11.95 17.04 10.54
CA VAL A 272 11.77 18.27 9.76
C VAL A 272 12.22 19.53 10.49
N LEU A 273 12.07 19.54 11.83
CA LEU A 273 12.48 20.67 12.67
C LEU A 273 13.98 20.92 12.71
N ILE A 274 14.83 19.93 12.36
CA ILE A 274 16.28 20.11 12.30
C ILE A 274 16.66 21.17 11.25
N GLY A 275 15.92 21.22 10.14
CA GLY A 275 16.09 22.27 9.14
C GLY A 275 15.27 23.52 9.45
N VAL A 276 13.99 23.33 9.77
CA VAL A 276 13.03 24.43 9.89
C VAL A 276 13.35 25.39 11.05
N LEU A 277 13.79 24.88 12.21
CA LEU A 277 14.07 25.75 13.36
C LEU A 277 15.29 26.66 13.14
N PRO A 278 16.49 26.16 12.76
CA PRO A 278 17.66 27.02 12.59
C PRO A 278 17.45 28.04 11.46
N VAL A 279 16.94 27.61 10.30
CA VAL A 279 16.72 28.50 9.17
C VAL A 279 15.65 29.54 9.49
N GLY A 280 14.54 29.14 10.10
CA GLY A 280 13.48 30.06 10.49
C GLY A 280 13.94 31.11 11.50
N CYS A 281 14.73 30.71 12.50
CA CYS A 281 15.34 31.65 13.45
C CYS A 281 16.24 32.68 12.74
N LEU A 282 17.09 32.24 11.80
CA LEU A 282 17.95 33.14 11.04
C LEU A 282 17.13 34.13 10.20
N LEU A 283 16.07 33.68 9.52
CA LEU A 283 15.20 34.55 8.72
C LEU A 283 14.40 35.55 9.58
N VAL A 284 14.02 35.16 10.80
CA VAL A 284 13.38 36.06 11.76
C VAL A 284 14.36 37.11 12.27
N ILE A 285 15.60 36.73 12.60
CA ILE A 285 16.65 37.66 13.06
C ILE A 285 17.00 38.68 11.97
N ASP A 286 17.06 38.22 10.71
CA ASP A 286 17.27 39.05 9.52
C ASP A 286 16.05 39.95 9.19
N GLY A 287 14.93 39.75 9.86
CA GLY A 287 13.70 40.52 9.67
C GLY A 287 12.93 40.19 8.39
N SER A 288 13.38 39.20 7.62
CA SER A 288 12.75 38.79 6.36
C SER A 288 11.63 37.76 6.54
N LEU A 289 11.36 37.30 7.77
CA LEU A 289 10.25 36.42 8.15
C LEU A 289 9.60 36.87 9.46
N THR A 290 8.27 36.90 9.51
CA THR A 290 7.55 37.24 10.75
C THR A 290 7.51 36.07 11.73
N VAL A 291 7.52 36.34 13.04
CA VAL A 291 7.39 35.30 14.08
C VAL A 291 6.12 34.46 13.90
N PRO A 292 4.94 35.03 13.56
CA PRO A 292 3.75 34.23 13.27
C PRO A 292 3.88 33.30 12.07
N SER A 293 4.47 33.78 10.97
CA SER A 293 4.74 32.96 9.78
C SER A 293 5.69 31.80 10.12
N PHE A 294 6.77 32.08 10.86
CA PHE A 294 7.74 31.07 11.29
C PHE A 294 7.08 29.96 12.11
N ILE A 295 6.32 30.31 13.14
CA ILE A 295 5.65 29.35 14.03
C ILE A 295 4.63 28.52 13.26
N THR A 296 3.87 29.16 12.37
CA THR A 296 2.85 28.47 11.57
C THR A 296 3.49 27.41 10.68
N VAL A 297 4.57 27.72 9.96
CA VAL A 297 5.29 26.74 9.13
C VAL A 297 5.96 25.65 9.98
N ALA A 298 6.56 26.01 11.12
CA ALA A 298 7.18 25.03 12.01
C ALA A 298 6.18 24.00 12.56
N VAL A 299 4.96 24.43 12.89
CA VAL A 299 3.92 23.52 13.40
C VAL A 299 3.25 22.73 12.28
N LEU A 300 2.93 23.36 11.13
CA LEU A 300 2.28 22.67 10.01
C LEU A 300 3.18 21.60 9.38
N SER A 301 4.49 21.87 9.27
CA SER A 301 5.45 20.91 8.73
C SER A 301 5.51 19.59 9.50
N LEU A 302 5.29 19.61 10.82
CA LEU A 302 5.14 18.38 11.62
C LEU A 302 3.89 17.56 11.23
N GLY A 303 2.82 18.23 10.83
CA GLY A 303 1.54 17.59 10.49
C GLY A 303 1.54 16.88 9.14
N ILE A 304 2.37 17.32 8.20
CA ILE A 304 2.48 16.76 6.84
C ILE A 304 2.98 15.30 6.87
N MET A 305 3.83 14.96 7.84
CA MET A 305 4.60 13.71 7.87
C MET A 305 3.73 12.47 8.05
N GLY A 306 2.78 12.52 8.99
CA GLY A 306 1.94 11.38 9.33
C GLY A 306 1.11 10.86 8.14
N PRO A 307 0.33 11.73 7.46
CA PRO A 307 -0.43 11.33 6.28
C PRO A 307 0.45 10.81 5.14
N LEU A 308 1.57 11.49 4.81
CA LEU A 308 2.46 11.02 3.74
C LEU A 308 3.02 9.62 4.05
N PHE A 309 3.41 9.37 5.30
CA PHE A 309 3.87 8.05 5.73
C PHE A 309 2.77 6.99 5.60
N ALA A 310 1.54 7.31 5.99
CA ALA A 310 0.40 6.41 5.84
C ALA A 310 0.12 6.05 4.38
N ALA A 311 0.25 7.01 3.44
CA ALA A 311 0.07 6.74 2.02
C ALA A 311 1.08 5.73 1.46
N ILE A 312 2.31 5.75 1.97
CA ILE A 312 3.40 4.88 1.49
C ILE A 312 3.23 3.44 1.94
N MET A 313 2.63 3.22 3.12
CA MET A 313 2.34 1.88 3.62
C MET A 313 1.39 1.10 2.69
N PHE A 314 0.62 1.78 1.82
CA PHE A 314 -0.26 1.16 0.83
C PHE A 314 0.41 0.80 -0.50
N THR A 315 1.71 1.06 -0.67
CA THR A 315 2.44 0.78 -1.92
C THR A 315 2.36 -0.70 -2.29
N ASP A 316 2.51 -1.59 -1.32
CA ASP A 316 2.43 -3.04 -1.53
C ASP A 316 1.03 -3.50 -1.97
N ASP A 317 -0.01 -2.87 -1.44
CA ASP A 317 -1.40 -3.20 -1.81
C ASP A 317 -1.71 -2.76 -3.23
N ILE A 318 -1.23 -1.58 -3.65
CA ILE A 318 -1.33 -1.10 -5.02
C ILE A 318 -0.61 -2.06 -5.98
N ALA A 319 0.60 -2.49 -5.64
CA ALA A 319 1.40 -3.38 -6.48
C ALA A 319 0.73 -4.75 -6.71
N LYS A 320 -0.03 -5.26 -5.72
CA LYS A 320 -0.71 -6.56 -5.81
C LYS A 320 -1.93 -6.55 -6.72
N ILE A 321 -2.58 -5.40 -6.97
CA ILE A 321 -3.82 -5.30 -7.75
C ILE A 321 -3.67 -5.96 -9.12
N ALA A 322 -2.58 -5.66 -9.83
CA ALA A 322 -2.36 -6.17 -11.18
C ALA A 322 -2.27 -7.70 -11.21
N THR A 323 -1.54 -8.29 -10.26
CA THR A 323 -1.39 -9.74 -10.11
C THR A 323 -2.75 -10.39 -9.81
N ILE A 324 -3.51 -9.85 -8.86
CA ILE A 324 -4.82 -10.36 -8.47
C ILE A 324 -5.81 -10.32 -9.66
N MET A 325 -5.85 -9.21 -10.39
CA MET A 325 -6.74 -9.04 -11.53
C MET A 325 -6.35 -9.87 -12.74
N ASN A 326 -5.06 -10.20 -12.90
CA ASN A 326 -4.61 -11.16 -13.90
C ASN A 326 -5.09 -12.57 -13.56
N GLU A 327 -4.90 -13.03 -12.32
CA GLU A 327 -5.36 -14.37 -11.90
C GLU A 327 -6.89 -14.53 -12.00
N ILE A 328 -7.66 -13.49 -11.65
CA ILE A 328 -9.12 -13.47 -11.86
C ILE A 328 -9.45 -13.49 -13.36
N GLY A 329 -8.70 -12.73 -14.16
CA GLY A 329 -8.85 -12.66 -15.61
C GLY A 329 -8.61 -14.01 -16.30
N GLU A 330 -7.57 -14.74 -15.89
CA GLU A 330 -7.24 -16.06 -16.43
C GLU A 330 -8.41 -17.06 -16.32
N VAL A 331 -9.24 -16.95 -15.28
CA VAL A 331 -10.46 -17.76 -15.13
C VAL A 331 -11.58 -17.21 -16.00
N LEU A 332 -11.82 -15.90 -15.97
CA LEU A 332 -12.91 -15.26 -16.73
C LEU A 332 -12.74 -15.40 -18.25
N GLU A 333 -11.51 -15.52 -18.73
CA GLU A 333 -11.16 -15.62 -20.15
C GLU A 333 -11.05 -17.06 -20.65
N GLN A 334 -11.25 -18.07 -19.80
CA GLN A 334 -11.27 -19.47 -20.27
C GLN A 334 -12.33 -19.68 -21.35
N PRO A 335 -12.08 -20.59 -22.32
CA PRO A 335 -13.06 -20.94 -23.33
C PRO A 335 -14.37 -21.39 -22.71
N GLU A 336 -15.49 -21.00 -23.31
CA GLU A 336 -16.81 -21.50 -22.90
C GLU A 336 -17.14 -22.79 -23.65
N MET A 337 -17.89 -23.67 -22.98
CA MET A 337 -18.43 -24.90 -23.55
C MET A 337 -19.41 -24.54 -24.65
N ASN A 338 -19.18 -25.06 -25.85
CA ASN A 338 -20.11 -24.93 -26.96
C ASN A 338 -21.32 -25.85 -26.70
N ARG A 339 -22.42 -25.28 -26.21
CA ARG A 339 -23.66 -26.04 -26.00
C ARG A 339 -24.45 -26.04 -27.31
N PRO A 340 -24.86 -27.20 -27.84
CA PRO A 340 -25.84 -27.22 -28.93
C PRO A 340 -27.16 -26.61 -28.43
N ASP A 341 -27.77 -25.78 -29.28
CA ASP A 341 -29.07 -25.13 -29.03
C ASP A 341 -30.20 -26.14 -28.78
#